data_AF-A0A7S3LGG0-F1
#
_entry.id   AF-A0A7S3LGG0-F1
#
_cell.length_a   1.000
_cell.length_b   1.000
_cell.length_c   1.000
_cell.angle_alpha   90.00
_cell.angle_beta   90.00
_cell.angle_gamma   90.00
#
_symmetry.space_group_name_H-M   'P 1'
#
loop_
_entity.id
_entity.type
_entity.pdbx_description
1 polymer ?
#
loop_
_entity_poly.entity_id
_entity_poly.type
_entity_poly.pdbx_seq_one_letter_code
_entity_poly.pdbx_strand_id
1 'polypeptide(L)'
;DGKKDPAEYIEAKLKRGSKKETVETDFKVSTLDKAVPWIDWYIQRILGSHSPSAEPGDDGSLRTIIDRLAEFINICSNQIDRETKASEIAASLSDLIARSGNVTTVSDTVRNQLESDLLQLATSKGLAKEAA
;
A
#
# COMPACT_ATOMS: atom_id res chain seq x y z
N ASP A 1 12.98 -10.17 14.76
CA ASP A 1 12.35 -11.51 14.76
C ASP A 1 11.32 -11.65 13.66
N GLY A 2 11.76 -12.09 12.48
CA GLY A 2 10.86 -12.53 11.41
C GLY A 2 10.31 -13.90 11.78
N LYS A 3 9.12 -13.95 12.37
CA LYS A 3 8.37 -15.19 12.59
C LYS A 3 7.89 -15.66 11.22
N LYS A 4 8.51 -16.71 10.67
CA LYS A 4 8.27 -17.16 9.29
C LYS A 4 6.99 -18.00 9.15
N ASP A 5 6.55 -18.66 10.22
CA ASP A 5 5.36 -19.52 10.23
C ASP A 5 4.59 -19.38 11.56
N PRO A 6 3.24 -19.28 11.54
CA PRO A 6 2.40 -19.38 12.74
C PRO A 6 2.71 -20.59 13.64
N ALA A 7 2.99 -21.76 13.07
CA ALA A 7 3.31 -22.98 13.81
C ALA A 7 4.65 -22.84 14.55
N GLU A 8 5.70 -22.36 13.86
CA GLU A 8 7.01 -22.10 14.46
C GLU A 8 6.90 -21.08 15.62
N TYR A 9 6.06 -20.06 15.48
CA TYR A 9 5.83 -19.08 16.53
C TYR A 9 5.22 -19.71 17.80
N ILE A 10 4.18 -20.53 17.63
CA ILE A 10 3.49 -21.20 18.73
C ILE A 10 4.43 -22.19 19.41
N GLU A 11 5.12 -23.02 18.64
CA GLU A 11 6.08 -23.99 19.17
C GLU A 11 7.22 -23.34 19.95
N ALA A 12 7.80 -22.25 19.42
CA ALA A 12 8.90 -21.56 20.07
C ALA A 12 8.49 -20.98 21.43
N LYS A 13 7.26 -20.46 21.54
CA LYS A 13 6.73 -19.90 22.80
C LYS A 13 6.38 -21.00 23.81
N LEU A 14 5.79 -22.10 23.37
CA LEU A 14 5.49 -23.25 24.23
C LEU A 14 6.77 -23.91 24.76
N LYS A 15 7.81 -24.09 23.91
CA LYS A 15 9.12 -24.62 24.33
C LYS A 15 9.82 -23.74 25.37
N ARG A 16 9.54 -22.43 25.40
CA ARG A 16 10.03 -21.48 26.42
C ARG A 16 9.21 -21.49 27.72
N GLY A 17 8.23 -22.39 27.85
CA GLY A 17 7.41 -22.54 29.05
C GLY A 17 6.22 -21.59 29.14
N SER A 18 5.86 -20.91 28.04
CA SER A 18 4.63 -20.11 28.01
C SER A 18 3.40 -21.02 28.04
N LYS A 19 2.36 -20.64 28.78
CA LYS A 19 1.07 -21.36 28.78
C LYS A 19 0.37 -21.18 27.44
N LYS A 20 -0.35 -22.22 27.00
CA LYS A 20 -1.07 -22.21 25.72
C LYS A 20 -2.01 -21.01 25.59
N GLU A 21 -2.80 -20.67 26.62
CA GLU A 21 -3.71 -19.52 26.56
C GLU A 21 -2.98 -18.18 26.36
N THR A 22 -1.79 -18.04 26.96
CA THR A 22 -0.94 -16.86 26.79
C THR A 22 -0.39 -16.78 25.36
N VAL A 23 0.03 -17.90 24.78
CA VAL A 23 0.55 -17.95 23.40
C VAL A 23 -0.54 -17.65 22.37
N GLU A 24 -1.75 -18.18 22.56
CA GLU A 24 -2.91 -17.89 21.70
C GLU A 24 -3.32 -16.42 21.77
N THR A 25 -3.40 -15.87 22.98
CA THR A 25 -3.70 -14.45 23.20
C THR A 25 -2.63 -13.56 22.57
N ASP A 26 -1.35 -13.87 22.82
CA ASP A 26 -0.22 -13.17 22.20
C ASP A 26 -0.28 -13.23 20.67
N PHE A 27 -0.57 -14.40 20.08
CA PHE A 27 -0.64 -14.55 18.63
C PHE A 27 -1.78 -13.70 18.04
N LYS A 28 -2.96 -13.76 18.66
CA LYS A 28 -4.11 -12.95 18.24
C LYS A 28 -3.77 -11.47 18.26
N VAL A 29 -3.31 -10.94 19.40
CA VAL A 29 -3.05 -9.50 19.58
C VAL A 29 -1.85 -9.02 18.77
N SER A 30 -0.79 -9.82 18.67
CA SER A 30 0.45 -9.39 18.01
C SER A 30 0.49 -9.62 16.51
N THR A 31 -0.34 -10.54 15.99
CA THR A 31 -0.29 -10.97 14.59
C THR A 31 -1.62 -10.80 13.90
N LEU A 32 -2.69 -11.42 14.40
CA LEU A 32 -4.01 -11.39 13.73
C LEU A 32 -4.66 -10.01 13.80
N ASP A 33 -4.67 -9.38 14.96
CA ASP A 33 -5.28 -8.05 15.17
C ASP A 33 -4.48 -6.93 14.46
N LYS A 34 -3.25 -7.23 14.03
CA LYS A 34 -2.40 -6.33 13.24
C LYS A 34 -2.37 -6.70 11.76
N ALA A 35 -3.11 -7.72 11.35
CA ALA A 35 -3.22 -8.07 9.95
C ALA A 35 -3.89 -6.92 9.20
N VAL A 36 -3.26 -6.50 8.11
CA VAL A 36 -3.79 -5.47 7.21
C VAL A 36 -4.44 -6.15 6.01
N PRO A 37 -5.51 -5.58 5.44
CA PRO A 37 -6.05 -6.05 4.17
C PRO A 37 -4.94 -6.11 3.11
N TRP A 38 -4.95 -7.16 2.27
CA TRP A 38 -3.94 -7.37 1.23
C TRP A 38 -3.76 -6.14 0.33
N ILE A 39 -4.87 -5.49 -0.02
CA ILE A 39 -4.89 -4.30 -0.87
C ILE A 39 -4.09 -3.16 -0.21
N ASP A 40 -4.38 -2.87 1.05
CA ASP A 40 -3.72 -1.79 1.79
C ASP A 40 -2.24 -2.10 1.98
N TRP A 41 -1.90 -3.36 2.25
CA TRP A 41 -0.50 -3.83 2.29
C TRP A 41 0.21 -3.62 0.95
N TYR A 42 -0.44 -3.93 -0.16
CA TYR A 42 0.14 -3.82 -1.49
C TYR A 42 0.38 -2.35 -1.87
N ILE A 43 -0.59 -1.47 -1.58
CA ILE A 43 -0.45 -0.02 -1.75
C ILE A 43 0.73 0.50 -0.90
N GLN A 44 0.80 0.14 0.37
CA GLN A 44 1.90 0.53 1.26
C GLN A 44 3.25 0.01 0.76
N ARG A 45 3.30 -1.20 0.19
CA ARG A 45 4.52 -1.76 -0.40
C ARG A 45 4.98 -0.98 -1.62
N ILE A 46 4.06 -0.58 -2.52
CA ILE A 46 4.41 0.26 -3.67
C ILE A 46 4.93 1.61 -3.16
N LEU A 47 4.19 2.30 -2.28
CA LEU A 47 4.61 3.60 -1.74
C LEU A 47 5.95 3.52 -0.99
N GLY A 48 6.17 2.45 -0.22
CA GLY A 48 7.41 2.22 0.54
C GLY A 48 8.61 1.90 -0.33
N SER A 49 8.42 1.58 -1.61
CA SER A 49 9.52 1.45 -2.58
C SER A 49 10.00 2.79 -3.15
N HIS A 50 9.36 3.90 -2.78
CA HIS A 50 9.78 5.23 -3.20
C HIS A 50 11.18 5.57 -2.69
N SER A 51 12.02 6.04 -3.61
CA SER A 51 13.35 6.56 -3.33
C SER A 51 13.45 8.00 -3.80
N PRO A 52 13.69 8.98 -2.91
CA PRO A 52 13.85 10.39 -3.30
C PRO A 52 15.03 10.67 -4.24
N SER A 53 15.97 9.73 -4.33
CA SER A 53 17.16 9.83 -5.17
C SER A 53 17.05 9.07 -6.48
N ALA A 54 15.92 8.40 -6.75
CA ALA A 54 15.72 7.67 -7.99
C ALA A 54 15.44 8.63 -9.15
N GLU A 55 16.06 8.40 -10.30
CA GLU A 55 15.84 9.23 -11.49
C GLU A 55 14.46 8.93 -12.11
N PRO A 56 13.85 9.86 -12.86
CA PRO A 56 12.60 9.59 -13.56
C PRO A 56 12.71 8.36 -14.47
N GLY A 57 11.88 7.35 -14.21
CA GLY A 57 11.89 6.08 -14.95
C GLY A 57 12.56 4.93 -14.20
N ASP A 58 13.32 5.22 -13.15
CA ASP A 58 13.87 4.18 -12.27
C ASP A 58 12.80 3.53 -11.40
N ASP A 59 13.08 2.30 -11.00
CA ASP A 59 12.34 1.62 -9.96
C ASP A 59 12.45 2.40 -8.64
N GLY A 60 11.29 2.86 -8.14
CA GLY A 60 11.19 3.68 -6.93
C GLY A 60 11.08 5.19 -7.20
N SER A 61 11.20 5.64 -8.45
CA SER A 61 10.89 7.03 -8.80
C SER A 61 9.39 7.33 -8.63
N LEU A 62 9.04 8.55 -8.25
CA LEU A 62 7.63 8.94 -8.03
C LEU A 62 6.75 8.65 -9.25
N ARG A 63 7.29 8.83 -10.46
CA ARG A 63 6.58 8.48 -11.70
C ARG A 63 6.24 7.00 -11.77
N THR A 64 7.22 6.13 -11.56
CA THR A 64 7.03 4.67 -11.56
C THR A 64 6.07 4.22 -10.46
N ILE A 65 6.12 4.87 -9.28
CA ILE A 65 5.17 4.63 -8.18
C ILE A 65 3.73 4.95 -8.61
N ILE A 66 3.50 6.14 -9.19
CA ILE A 66 2.18 6.56 -9.67
C ILE A 66 1.67 5.60 -10.77
N ASP A 67 2.52 5.23 -11.72
CA ASP A 67 2.16 4.31 -12.80
C ASP A 67 1.74 2.93 -12.25
N ARG A 68 2.49 2.37 -11.28
CA ARG A 68 2.15 1.08 -10.63
C ARG A 68 0.84 1.15 -9.84
N LEU A 69 0.56 2.27 -9.18
CA LEU A 69 -0.68 2.48 -8.44
C LEU A 69 -1.88 2.60 -9.38
N ALA A 70 -1.75 3.31 -10.50
CA ALA A 70 -2.79 3.39 -11.52
C ALA A 70 -3.08 2.02 -12.16
N GLU A 71 -2.05 1.19 -12.39
CA GLU A 71 -2.23 -0.19 -12.85
C GLU A 71 -2.98 -1.04 -11.84
N PHE A 72 -2.69 -0.87 -10.55
CA PHE A 72 -3.40 -1.55 -9.48
C PHE A 72 -4.88 -1.15 -9.42
N ILE A 73 -5.18 0.15 -9.49
CA ILE A 73 -6.56 0.66 -9.53
C ILE A 73 -7.32 0.04 -10.71
N ASN A 74 -6.69 -0.11 -11.87
CA ASN A 74 -7.35 -0.71 -13.03
C ASN A 74 -7.71 -2.20 -12.83
N ILE A 75 -7.11 -2.91 -11.88
CA ILE A 75 -7.47 -4.30 -11.55
C ILE A 75 -8.75 -4.36 -10.68
N CYS A 76 -9.12 -3.26 -10.02
CA CYS A 76 -10.36 -3.20 -9.25
C CYS A 76 -11.57 -3.46 -10.15
N SER A 77 -12.45 -4.34 -9.68
CA SER A 77 -13.53 -4.96 -10.46
C SER A 77 -14.75 -4.07 -10.67
N ASN A 78 -14.93 -3.03 -9.87
CA ASN A 78 -16.03 -2.08 -10.03
C ASN A 78 -15.57 -0.62 -9.85
N GLN A 79 -16.38 0.31 -10.33
CA GLN A 79 -16.07 1.75 -10.35
C GLN A 79 -15.98 2.36 -8.94
N ILE A 80 -16.85 1.93 -8.02
CA ILE A 80 -16.87 2.45 -6.64
C ILE A 80 -15.57 2.09 -5.92
N ASP A 81 -15.09 0.86 -6.10
CA ASP A 81 -13.81 0.39 -5.54
C ASP A 81 -12.64 1.15 -6.16
N ARG A 82 -12.68 1.44 -7.47
CA ARG A 82 -11.66 2.24 -8.16
C ARG A 82 -11.56 3.65 -7.57
N GLU A 83 -12.70 4.33 -7.40
CA GLU A 83 -12.77 5.68 -6.83
C GLU A 83 -12.32 5.69 -5.37
N THR A 84 -12.82 4.74 -4.57
CA THR A 84 -12.42 4.60 -3.16
C THR A 84 -10.91 4.41 -3.03
N LYS A 85 -10.34 3.51 -3.84
CA LYS A 85 -8.88 3.26 -3.82
C LYS A 85 -8.07 4.40 -4.38
N ALA A 86 -8.54 5.08 -5.42
CA ALA A 86 -7.88 6.29 -5.92
C ALA A 86 -7.80 7.37 -4.84
N SER A 87 -8.87 7.57 -4.08
CA SER A 87 -8.90 8.57 -3.00
C SER A 87 -7.93 8.21 -1.85
N GLU A 88 -7.95 6.95 -1.38
CA GLU A 88 -7.02 6.45 -0.35
C GLU A 88 -5.55 6.57 -0.80
N ILE A 89 -5.27 6.23 -2.05
CA ILE A 89 -3.94 6.32 -2.65
C ILE A 89 -3.51 7.78 -2.79
N ALA A 90 -4.40 8.67 -3.25
CA ALA A 90 -4.11 10.09 -3.40
C ALA A 90 -3.76 10.74 -2.06
N ALA A 91 -4.47 10.39 -0.98
CA ALA A 91 -4.12 10.81 0.38
C ALA A 91 -2.70 10.34 0.77
N SER A 92 -2.41 9.07 0.54
CA SER A 92 -1.11 8.48 0.90
C SER A 92 0.06 9.02 0.06
N LEU A 93 -0.17 9.31 -1.22
CA LEU A 93 0.78 9.95 -2.13
C LEU A 93 1.02 11.41 -1.74
N SER A 94 -0.04 12.14 -1.40
CA SER A 94 0.03 13.51 -0.86
C SER A 94 0.96 13.56 0.35
N ASP A 95 0.81 12.63 1.29
CA ASP A 95 1.68 12.53 2.46
C ASP A 95 3.13 12.17 2.11
N LEU A 96 3.33 11.30 1.10
CA LEU A 96 4.67 10.96 0.60
C LEU A 96 5.37 12.17 -0.04
N ILE A 97 4.63 12.96 -0.82
CA ILE A 97 5.11 14.18 -1.46
C ILE A 97 5.43 15.25 -0.41
N ALA A 98 4.55 15.46 0.57
CA ALA A 98 4.79 16.34 1.72
C ALA A 98 6.13 16.00 2.41
N ARG A 99 6.30 14.72 2.78
CA ARG A 99 7.54 14.24 3.41
C ARG A 99 8.78 14.44 2.54
N SER A 100 8.67 14.23 1.23
CA SER A 100 9.80 14.35 0.30
C SER A 100 10.16 15.82 0.02
N GLY A 101 9.19 16.72 0.05
CA GLY A 101 9.36 18.15 -0.17
C GLY A 101 9.64 18.97 1.09
N ASN A 102 9.78 18.34 2.26
CA ASN A 102 9.83 19.01 3.57
C ASN A 102 8.66 19.97 3.83
N VAL A 103 7.47 19.65 3.31
CA VAL A 103 6.24 20.39 3.54
C VAL A 103 5.37 19.61 4.52
N THR A 104 4.74 20.27 5.48
CA THR A 104 3.93 19.62 6.52
C THR A 104 2.63 19.04 5.98
N THR A 105 2.00 19.69 5.01
CA THR A 105 0.73 19.25 4.40
C THR A 105 0.65 19.67 2.94
N VAL A 106 0.10 18.78 2.12
CA VAL A 106 -0.32 19.09 0.75
C VAL A 106 -1.79 19.52 0.79
N SER A 107 -2.16 20.53 -0.02
CA SER A 107 -3.52 21.07 -0.03
C SER A 107 -4.53 20.06 -0.57
N ASP A 108 -5.79 20.19 -0.14
CA ASP A 108 -6.89 19.34 -0.61
C ASP A 108 -7.08 19.43 -2.13
N THR A 109 -6.81 20.61 -2.73
CA THR A 109 -6.82 20.78 -4.18
C THR A 109 -5.82 19.87 -4.88
N VAL A 110 -4.59 19.77 -4.37
CA VAL A 110 -3.57 18.89 -4.95
C VAL A 110 -3.93 17.43 -4.73
N ARG A 111 -4.51 17.08 -3.57
CA ARG A 111 -4.98 15.71 -3.31
C ARG A 111 -6.10 15.30 -4.27
N ASN A 112 -7.09 16.16 -4.47
CA ASN A 112 -8.19 15.90 -5.41
C ASN A 112 -7.67 15.82 -6.86
N GLN A 113 -6.67 16.62 -7.21
CA GLN A 113 -6.03 16.53 -8.52
C GLN A 113 -5.31 15.18 -8.70
N LEU A 114 -4.55 14.74 -7.69
CA LEU A 114 -3.89 13.43 -7.71
C LEU A 114 -4.88 12.28 -7.85
N GLU A 115 -6.01 12.35 -7.16
CA GLU A 115 -7.09 11.36 -7.29
C GLU A 115 -7.63 11.30 -8.71
N SER A 116 -7.94 12.47 -9.30
CA SER A 116 -8.43 12.57 -10.67
C SER A 116 -7.42 12.03 -11.68
N ASP A 117 -6.16 12.41 -11.53
CA ASP A 117 -5.06 11.98 -12.40
C ASP A 117 -4.85 10.47 -12.34
N LEU A 118 -4.94 9.87 -11.14
CA LEU A 118 -4.84 8.42 -10.95
C LEU A 118 -5.97 7.67 -11.66
N LEU A 119 -7.22 8.16 -11.55
CA LEU A 119 -8.36 7.54 -12.22
C LEU A 119 -8.26 7.65 -13.74
N GLN A 120 -7.86 8.81 -14.25
CA GLN A 120 -7.63 9.01 -15.69
C GLN A 120 -6.53 8.09 -16.20
N LEU A 121 -5.41 8.01 -15.48
CA LEU A 121 -4.28 7.15 -15.84
C LEU A 121 -4.68 5.67 -15.81
N ALA A 122 -5.38 5.23 -14.76
CA ALA A 122 -5.89 3.87 -14.64
C ALA A 122 -6.81 3.50 -15.81
N THR A 123 -7.74 4.40 -16.16
CA THR A 123 -8.67 4.23 -17.28
C THR A 123 -7.91 4.13 -18.62
N SER A 124 -6.97 5.05 -18.87
CA SER A 124 -6.18 5.04 -20.11
C SER A 124 -5.37 3.75 -20.28
N LYS A 125 -4.79 3.25 -19.18
CA LYS A 125 -4.03 1.98 -19.16
C LYS A 125 -4.95 0.77 -19.32
N GLY A 126 -6.18 0.83 -18.83
CA GLY A 126 -7.19 -0.20 -19.08
C GLY A 126 -7.53 -0.30 -20.57
N LEU A 127 -7.86 0.83 -21.20
CA LEU A 127 -8.17 0.90 -22.63
C LEU A 127 -7.00 0.42 -23.51
N ALA A 128 -5.76 0.78 -23.15
CA ALA A 128 -4.57 0.32 -23.87
C ALA A 128 -4.35 -1.19 -23.79
N LYS A 129 -4.75 -1.85 -22.68
CA LYS A 129 -4.68 -3.31 -22.54
C LYS A 129 -5.76 -4.03 -23.34
N GLU A 130 -6.93 -3.43 -23.52
CA GLU A 130 -8.01 -4.01 -24.33
C GLU A 130 -7.74 -3.89 -25.84
N ALA A 131 -6.91 -2.93 -26.25
CA ALA A 131 -6.54 -2.69 -27.64
C ALA A 131 -5.31 -3.48 -28.13
N ALA A 132 -4.63 -4.23 -27.24
CA ALA A 132 -3.41 -5.00 -27.50
C ALA A 132 -3.68 -6.50 -27.60
#